data_AF-A0A2A2EST5-F1
#
_entry.id   AF-A0A2A2EST5-F1
#
_cell.length_a   1.000
_cell.length_b   1.000
_cell.length_c   1.000
_cell.angle_alpha   90.00
_cell.angle_beta   90.00
_cell.angle_gamma   90.00
#
_symmetry.space_group_name_H-M   'P 1'
#
loop_
_entity.id
_entity.type
_entity.pdbx_description
1 polymer ?
#
loop_
_entity_poly.entity_id
_entity_poly.type
_entity_poly.pdbx_seq_one_letter_code
_entity_poly.pdbx_strand_id
1 'polypeptide(L)'
;KEGGAKERIPRGVYHTENPEDPVGRILHALRVARETEPARKRINDAIRKSDPDELQDIEMLLGHQREELLDWAQERDLLDDSERQKVSEAMAAMYDTIRVDAFSKESIEALAQDSIGRLELVERPKAEDEPTN
;
A
#
# COMPACT_ATOMS: atom_id res chain seq x y z
N LYS A 1 -16.82 22.64 -29.58
CA LYS A 1 -15.34 22.63 -29.68
C LYS A 1 -14.90 21.24 -29.27
N GLU A 2 -14.35 20.45 -30.19
CA GLU A 2 -13.75 19.17 -29.81
C GLU A 2 -12.63 19.43 -28.81
N GLY A 3 -12.65 18.70 -27.70
CA GLY A 3 -11.63 18.81 -26.67
C GLY A 3 -10.23 18.56 -27.21
N GLY A 4 -9.23 19.20 -26.61
CA GLY A 4 -7.82 19.05 -26.97
C GLY A 4 -7.34 17.59 -26.84
N ALA A 5 -6.12 17.31 -27.29
CA ALA A 5 -5.57 15.95 -27.28
C ALA A 5 -5.68 15.24 -25.91
N LYS A 6 -5.62 15.99 -24.82
CA LYS A 6 -5.80 15.50 -23.44
C LYS A 6 -7.19 14.92 -23.17
N GLU A 7 -8.24 15.47 -23.76
CA GLU A 7 -9.61 14.94 -23.60
C GLU A 7 -9.93 13.82 -24.61
N ARG A 8 -9.23 13.81 -25.75
CA ARG A 8 -9.54 12.90 -26.86
C ARG A 8 -8.89 11.52 -26.74
N ILE A 9 -7.64 11.46 -26.26
CA ILE A 9 -6.88 10.22 -26.11
C ILE A 9 -7.51 9.25 -25.07
N PRO A 10 -7.97 9.70 -23.89
CA PRO A 10 -8.51 8.78 -22.88
C PRO A 10 -9.96 8.34 -23.12
N ARG A 11 -10.66 8.81 -24.17
CA ARG A 11 -12.10 8.53 -24.39
C ARG A 11 -12.49 7.05 -24.48
N GLY A 12 -11.54 6.16 -24.76
CA GLY A 12 -11.77 4.70 -24.79
C GLY A 12 -11.18 3.94 -23.59
N VAL A 13 -10.58 4.64 -22.63
CA VAL A 13 -9.95 4.04 -21.45
C VAL A 13 -10.97 4.04 -20.31
N TYR A 14 -11.11 2.91 -19.63
CA TYR A 14 -11.93 2.82 -18.43
C TYR A 14 -11.43 3.82 -17.39
N HIS A 15 -12.33 4.67 -16.90
CA HIS A 15 -12.07 5.66 -15.89
C HIS A 15 -13.22 5.63 -14.88
N THR A 16 -12.87 5.74 -13.61
CA THR A 16 -13.82 5.82 -12.51
C THR A 16 -13.23 6.70 -11.42
N GLU A 17 -14.11 7.39 -10.71
CA GLU A 17 -13.76 8.20 -9.53
C GLU A 17 -14.02 7.45 -8.22
N ASN A 18 -14.62 6.26 -8.29
CA ASN A 18 -14.97 5.46 -7.11
C ASN A 18 -13.71 4.87 -6.47
N PRO A 19 -13.34 5.25 -5.23
CA PRO A 19 -12.16 4.71 -4.55
C PRO A 19 -12.25 3.21 -4.22
N GLU A 20 -13.46 2.63 -4.23
CA GLU A 20 -13.67 1.20 -3.99
C GLU A 20 -13.42 0.33 -5.22
N ASP A 21 -13.43 0.93 -6.42
CA ASP A 21 -13.07 0.23 -7.66
C ASP A 21 -11.54 0.07 -7.74
N PRO A 22 -10.99 -1.08 -8.20
CA PRO A 22 -9.54 -1.27 -8.28
C PRO A 22 -8.79 -0.18 -9.06
N VAL A 23 -9.33 0.30 -10.18
CA VAL A 23 -8.74 1.38 -10.97
C VAL A 23 -8.96 2.71 -10.27
N GLY A 24 -10.17 2.94 -9.73
CA GLY A 24 -10.49 4.18 -9.02
C GLY A 24 -9.67 4.39 -7.75
N ARG A 25 -9.34 3.32 -7.02
CA ARG A 25 -8.44 3.33 -5.87
C ARG A 25 -7.05 3.86 -6.24
N ILE A 26 -6.47 3.34 -7.31
CA ILE A 26 -5.15 3.77 -7.82
C ILE A 26 -5.21 5.24 -8.26
N LEU A 27 -6.26 5.61 -9.00
CA LEU A 27 -6.44 6.99 -9.47
C LEU A 27 -6.63 7.97 -8.32
N HIS A 28 -7.41 7.58 -7.30
CA HIS A 28 -7.60 8.36 -6.08
C HIS A 28 -6.28 8.52 -5.33
N ALA A 29 -5.54 7.43 -5.08
CA ALA A 29 -4.23 7.48 -4.42
C ALA A 29 -3.24 8.37 -5.19
N LEU A 30 -3.19 8.26 -6.52
CA LEU A 30 -2.33 9.10 -7.37
C LEU A 30 -2.69 10.58 -7.27
N ARG A 31 -3.99 10.92 -7.23
CA ARG A 31 -4.46 12.29 -7.08
C ARG A 31 -4.03 12.87 -5.73
N VAL A 32 -4.37 12.21 -4.63
CA VAL A 32 -4.08 12.72 -3.29
C VAL A 32 -2.56 12.75 -3.02
N ALA A 33 -1.80 11.79 -3.58
CA ALA A 33 -0.33 11.81 -3.51
C ALA A 33 0.28 13.04 -4.18
N ARG A 34 -0.25 13.46 -5.34
CA ARG A 34 0.21 14.67 -6.03
C ARG A 34 -0.17 15.94 -5.28
N GLU A 35 -1.37 16.00 -4.72
CA GLU A 35 -1.85 17.15 -3.95
C GLU A 35 -1.02 17.37 -2.68
N THR A 36 -0.55 16.28 -2.06
CA THR A 36 0.22 16.32 -0.80
C THR A 36 1.73 16.28 -0.98
N GLU A 37 2.23 16.21 -2.22
CA GLU A 37 3.66 16.17 -2.55
C GLU A 37 4.47 17.30 -1.86
N PRO A 38 4.03 18.57 -1.84
CA PRO A 38 4.80 19.65 -1.22
C PRO A 38 4.95 19.48 0.30
N ALA A 39 3.88 19.04 0.97
CA ALA A 39 3.87 18.77 2.40
C ALA A 39 4.75 17.57 2.75
N ARG A 40 4.59 16.46 2.03
CA ARG A 40 5.40 15.25 2.19
C ARG A 40 6.88 15.51 1.91
N LYS A 41 7.21 16.39 0.97
CA LYS A 41 8.59 16.79 0.70
C LYS A 41 9.19 17.55 1.88
N ARG A 42 8.47 18.49 2.50
CA ARG A 42 8.91 19.20 3.71
C ARG A 42 9.22 18.22 4.85
N ILE A 43 8.32 17.27 5.09
CA ILE A 43 8.50 16.22 6.10
C ILE A 43 9.77 15.41 5.80
N ASN A 44 9.93 14.90 4.58
CA ASN A 44 11.11 14.11 4.21
C ASN A 44 12.41 14.91 4.30
N ASP A 45 12.40 16.18 3.91
CA ASP A 45 13.57 17.04 4.01
C ASP A 45 13.92 17.40 5.46
N ALA A 46 12.94 17.47 6.35
CA ALA A 46 13.15 17.62 7.78
C ALA A 46 13.72 16.33 8.40
N ILE A 47 13.16 15.17 8.04
CA ILE A 47 13.66 13.85 8.48
C ILE A 47 15.16 13.71 8.15
N ARG A 48 15.55 14.02 6.91
CA ARG A 48 16.96 13.93 6.49
C ARG A 48 17.93 14.85 7.24
N LYS A 49 17.42 15.89 7.89
CA LYS A 49 18.22 16.89 8.63
C LYS A 49 18.20 16.65 10.14
N SER A 50 17.29 15.83 10.63
CA SER A 50 17.20 15.44 12.03
C SER A 50 18.25 14.39 12.37
N ASP A 51 18.64 14.36 13.64
CA ASP A 51 19.59 13.37 14.16
C ASP A 51 18.95 11.97 14.09
N PRO A 52 19.68 10.93 13.64
CA PRO A 52 19.19 9.55 13.63
C PRO A 52 18.57 9.09 14.96
N ASP A 53 19.04 9.61 16.09
CA ASP A 53 18.51 9.23 17.41
C ASP A 53 17.12 9.83 17.70
N GLU A 54 16.73 10.95 17.08
CA GLU A 54 15.37 11.50 17.18
C GLU A 54 14.36 10.75 16.27
N LEU A 55 14.86 10.02 15.28
CA LEU A 55 14.08 9.38 14.23
C LEU A 55 14.09 7.86 14.28
N GLN A 56 15.00 7.24 15.05
CA GLN A 56 15.03 5.78 15.23
C GLN A 56 13.68 5.21 15.68
N ASP A 57 12.88 5.98 16.41
CA ASP A 57 11.52 5.60 16.82
C ASP A 57 10.47 5.77 15.70
N ILE A 58 10.74 6.59 14.68
CA ILE A 58 9.79 7.01 13.61
C ILE A 58 10.09 6.33 12.26
N GLU A 59 11.35 5.92 12.01
CA GLU A 59 11.83 5.47 10.70
C GLU A 59 11.22 4.13 10.24
N MET A 60 10.60 3.36 11.13
CA MET A 60 10.26 1.96 10.86
C MET A 60 8.87 1.68 10.30
N LEU A 61 7.89 2.60 10.33
CA LEU A 61 6.49 2.18 10.14
C LEU A 61 5.69 3.09 9.21
N LEU A 62 5.89 2.89 7.90
CA LEU A 62 5.06 3.38 6.78
C LEU A 62 3.56 3.01 6.86
N GLY A 63 3.11 2.31 7.91
CA GLY A 63 1.70 2.01 8.15
C GLY A 63 1.26 2.13 9.61
N HIS A 64 2.11 1.78 10.58
CA HIS A 64 1.69 1.65 11.99
C HIS A 64 1.96 2.89 12.86
N GLN A 65 2.94 3.75 12.51
CA GLN A 65 3.27 4.98 13.24
C GLN A 65 2.95 6.26 12.43
N ARG A 66 2.02 6.17 11.48
CA ARG A 66 1.63 7.31 10.65
C ARG A 66 1.21 8.53 11.48
N GLU A 67 0.43 8.31 12.54
CA GLU A 67 -0.05 9.40 13.39
C GLU A 67 1.10 10.05 14.16
N GLU A 68 2.03 9.26 14.70
CA GLU A 68 3.23 9.78 15.41
C GLU A 68 4.11 10.64 14.49
N LEU A 69 4.28 10.23 13.22
CA LEU A 69 5.00 11.04 12.23
C LEU A 69 4.29 12.37 11.95
N LEU A 70 2.96 12.36 11.86
CA LEU A 70 2.17 13.57 11.59
C LEU A 70 2.19 14.51 12.79
N ASP A 71 2.14 13.96 14.01
CA ASP A 71 2.22 14.73 15.25
C ASP A 71 3.61 15.36 15.38
N TRP A 72 4.68 14.61 15.14
CA TRP A 72 6.06 15.11 15.07
C TRP A 72 6.24 16.24 14.04
N ALA A 73 5.58 16.11 12.88
CA ALA A 73 5.62 17.12 11.82
C ALA A 73 4.85 18.39 12.20
N GLN A 74 3.72 18.24 12.90
CA GLN A 74 2.92 19.36 13.40
C GLN A 74 3.64 20.10 14.53
N GLU A 75 4.30 19.40 15.45
CA GLU A 75 5.11 20.00 16.52
C GLU A 75 6.27 20.87 16.00
N ARG A 76 6.73 20.60 14.77
CA ARG A 76 7.81 21.33 14.09
C ARG A 76 7.29 22.37 13.09
N ASP A 77 6.00 22.67 13.11
CA ASP A 77 5.33 23.61 12.19
C ASP A 77 5.55 23.25 10.70
N LEU A 78 5.72 21.96 10.39
CA LEU A 78 5.89 21.50 9.00
C LEU A 78 4.56 21.30 8.29
N LEU A 79 3.46 21.17 9.04
CA LEU A 79 2.10 20.97 8.57
C LEU A 79 1.13 21.85 9.38
N ASP A 80 0.08 22.33 8.73
CA ASP A 80 -1.12 22.81 9.41
C ASP A 80 -2.18 21.70 9.56
N ASP A 81 -3.25 21.96 10.32
CA ASP A 81 -4.32 20.98 10.56
C ASP A 81 -5.01 20.50 9.27
N SER A 82 -5.12 21.36 8.25
CA SER A 82 -5.72 21.01 6.96
C SER A 82 -4.79 20.12 6.14
N GLU A 83 -3.49 20.42 6.15
CA GLU A 83 -2.45 19.63 5.50
C GLU A 83 -2.30 18.26 6.18
N ARG A 84 -2.35 18.21 7.52
CA ARG A 84 -2.29 16.94 8.28
C ARG A 84 -3.34 15.96 7.82
N GLN A 85 -4.60 16.40 7.71
CA GLN A 85 -5.70 15.52 7.29
C GLN A 85 -5.47 14.97 5.87
N LYS A 86 -5.07 15.84 4.93
CA LYS A 86 -4.82 15.45 3.54
C LYS A 86 -3.63 14.52 3.41
N VAL A 87 -2.53 14.79 4.13
CA VAL A 87 -1.34 13.92 4.14
C VAL A 87 -1.67 12.56 4.74
N SER A 88 -2.46 12.52 5.83
CA SER A 88 -2.93 11.26 6.42
C SER A 88 -3.75 10.44 5.41
N GLU A 89 -4.69 11.07 4.71
CA GLU A 89 -5.47 10.46 3.63
C GLU A 89 -4.57 9.95 2.50
N ALA A 90 -3.59 10.75 2.06
CA ALA A 90 -2.65 10.35 1.02
C ALA A 90 -1.84 9.10 1.43
N MET A 91 -1.32 9.10 2.66
CA MET A 91 -0.55 7.98 3.20
C MET A 91 -1.40 6.72 3.31
N ALA A 92 -2.65 6.85 3.77
CA ALA A 92 -3.59 5.73 3.83
C ALA A 92 -3.92 5.18 2.43
N ALA A 93 -4.23 6.04 1.46
CA ALA A 93 -4.57 5.65 0.09
C ALA A 93 -3.38 4.99 -0.64
N MET A 94 -2.17 5.53 -0.45
CA MET A 94 -0.95 4.92 -0.99
C MET A 94 -0.69 3.55 -0.34
N TYR A 95 -0.85 3.45 0.98
CA TYR A 95 -0.68 2.18 1.70
C TYR A 95 -1.68 1.13 1.22
N ASP A 96 -2.95 1.49 1.10
CA ASP A 96 -4.01 0.60 0.59
C ASP A 96 -3.72 0.14 -0.85
N THR A 97 -3.17 1.01 -1.69
CA THR A 97 -2.78 0.67 -3.07
C THR A 97 -1.56 -0.25 -3.12
N ILE A 98 -0.56 -0.03 -2.26
CA ILE A 98 0.67 -0.84 -2.20
C ILE A 98 0.43 -2.16 -1.47
N ARG A 99 -0.62 -2.24 -0.63
CA ARG A 99 -1.08 -3.48 -0.01
C ARG A 99 -1.65 -4.39 -1.09
N VAL A 100 -0.76 -5.02 -1.85
CA VAL A 100 -1.00 -6.20 -2.70
C VAL A 100 -1.81 -7.15 -1.84
N ASP A 101 -3.04 -7.50 -2.27
CA ASP A 101 -4.00 -8.40 -1.58
C ASP A 101 -3.28 -9.25 -0.54
N ALA A 102 -3.11 -8.66 0.65
CA ALA A 102 -2.12 -9.15 1.58
C ALA A 102 -2.84 -10.27 2.29
N PHE A 103 -2.87 -11.42 1.62
CA PHE A 103 -3.46 -12.69 2.02
C PHE A 103 -4.18 -12.51 3.34
N SER A 104 -5.39 -11.94 3.29
CA SER A 104 -6.10 -11.65 4.53
C SER A 104 -6.20 -12.97 5.29
N LYS A 105 -6.20 -12.95 6.63
CA LYS A 105 -6.27 -14.18 7.40
C LYS A 105 -7.41 -15.07 6.88
N GLU A 106 -8.54 -14.44 6.57
CA GLU A 106 -9.73 -15.04 5.99
C GLU A 106 -9.50 -15.58 4.56
N SER A 107 -8.71 -14.86 3.73
CA SER A 107 -8.33 -15.31 2.38
C SER A 107 -7.38 -16.51 2.43
N ILE A 108 -6.47 -16.57 3.41
CA ILE A 108 -5.61 -17.73 3.67
C ILE A 108 -6.45 -18.90 4.16
N GLU A 109 -7.37 -18.66 5.10
CA GLU A 109 -8.29 -19.68 5.60
C GLU A 109 -9.15 -20.26 4.48
N ALA A 110 -9.69 -19.40 3.59
CA ALA A 110 -10.45 -19.84 2.42
C ALA A 110 -9.60 -20.68 1.43
N LEU A 111 -8.37 -20.24 1.13
CA LEU A 111 -7.44 -21.01 0.28
C LEU A 111 -7.04 -22.35 0.92
N ALA A 112 -6.85 -22.38 2.23
CA ALA A 112 -6.54 -23.59 2.98
C ALA A 112 -7.69 -24.59 2.93
N GLN A 113 -8.93 -24.11 3.08
CA GLN A 113 -10.13 -24.95 3.03
C GLN A 113 -10.31 -25.61 1.67
N ASP A 114 -9.98 -24.91 0.58
CA ASP A 114 -9.98 -25.45 -0.80
C ASP A 114 -8.85 -26.45 -1.09
N SER A 115 -7.82 -26.45 -0.26
CA SER A 115 -6.64 -27.33 -0.37
C SER A 115 -6.80 -28.65 0.39
N ILE A 116 -7.72 -28.70 1.36
CA ILE A 116 -8.05 -29.92 2.12
C ILE A 116 -8.83 -30.87 1.19
N GLY A 117 -8.14 -31.87 0.64
CA GLY A 117 -8.74 -32.98 -0.13
C GLY A 117 -8.28 -33.14 -1.57
N ARG A 118 -7.39 -32.27 -2.08
CA ARG A 118 -6.84 -32.42 -3.45
C ARG A 118 -5.55 -33.23 -3.54
N LEU A 119 -4.88 -33.46 -2.41
CA LEU A 119 -3.63 -34.20 -2.36
C LEU A 119 -3.92 -35.65 -1.97
N GLU A 120 -3.71 -36.57 -2.90
CA GLU A 120 -3.70 -38.00 -2.64
C GLU A 120 -2.27 -38.42 -2.30
N LEU A 121 -2.09 -39.08 -1.16
CA LEU A 121 -0.81 -39.63 -0.77
C LEU A 121 -0.49 -40.81 -1.70
N VAL A 122 0.37 -40.59 -2.69
CA VAL A 122 0.91 -41.67 -3.52
C VAL A 122 2.18 -42.21 -2.85
N GLU A 123 2.08 -43.38 -2.23
CA GLU A 123 3.26 -44.11 -1.77
C GLU A 123 4.14 -44.48 -2.97
N ARG A 124 5.44 -44.16 -2.89
CA ARG A 124 6.37 -44.65 -3.92
C ARG A 124 6.38 -46.18 -3.88
N PRO A 125 6.15 -46.86 -5.01
CA PRO A 125 6.37 -48.30 -5.05
C PRO A 125 7.82 -48.58 -4.67
N LYS A 126 8.04 -49.58 -3.79
CA LYS A 126 9.39 -50.04 -3.46
C LYS A 126 10.12 -50.38 -4.75
N ALA A 127 11.31 -49.83 -4.93
CA ALA A 127 12.20 -50.29 -5.98
C ALA A 127 12.54 -51.77 -5.71
N GLU A 128 12.53 -52.59 -6.75
CA GLU A 128 12.77 -54.05 -6.66
C GLU A 128 14.17 -54.39 -6.10
N ASP A 129 15.05 -53.41 -5.92
CA ASP A 129 16.44 -53.54 -5.46
C ASP A 129 16.66 -53.10 -4.00
N GLU A 130 15.64 -53.05 -3.14
CA GLU A 130 15.87 -52.86 -1.69
C GLU A 130 16.34 -54.18 -1.04
N PRO A 131 17.57 -54.26 -0.50
CA PRO A 131 18.00 -55.44 0.24
C PRO A 131 17.22 -55.54 1.56
N THR A 132 16.52 -56.66 1.74
CA THR A 132 15.90 -57.04 3.02
C THR A 132 16.99 -57.28 4.07
N ASN A 133 16.86 -56.62 5.21
CA ASN A 133 17.67 -56.89 6.41
C ASN A 133 17.03 -58.02 7.23
#